data_AF-A0A0U5FYU8-F1
#
_entry.id   AF-A0A0U5FYU8-F1
#
_cell.length_a   1.000
_cell.length_b   1.000
_cell.length_c   1.000
_cell.angle_alpha   90.00
_cell.angle_beta   90.00
_cell.angle_gamma   90.00
#
_symmetry.space_group_name_H-M   'P 1'
#
loop_
_entity.id
_entity.type
_entity.pdbx_description
1 polymer ?
#
loop_
_entity_poly.entity_id
_entity_poly.type
_entity_poly.pdbx_seq_one_letter_code
_entity_poly.pdbx_strand_id
1 'polypeptide(L)'
;MTVSEKAGHLLLQTTRRRSPVFILLALILLIIIYPFRSTLLPTTATASIANPTDAITTDPKPDSQFPSQPQKESPTLPARTLLTRPLSHDKTTIPKIIHQTWFPAGSNMSESAQTWVATVKHHYSDWEYVLWDDESNEALVREHFPWFLETYKGLPKEINRADMARNFYMFLFGGMYADVDTEALRPIDPLFASHEVSLASHLDTLSSSSSSPITNAGKSQVQRAFMGRMAHTLDPEGLGAIPNGWMASPPGHPFWLLPVLSVLENPKGDGSVEGMTGPGILGPLIKEYFASASTGSDGGLLRQLCRRIRELSGGSAGDWSSFCPRTEHGHSLEDYEDAKDGQAGELAHALILLPREQIYPFSWADDGDVKVCLGAKSNALFDPEACKRRMRVDAWPSYFITYCTHTW
;
A
#
# COMPACT_ATOMS: atom_id res chain seq x y z
N MET A 1 14.14 -47.66 58.93
CA MET A 1 15.00 -46.66 59.60
C MET A 1 16.15 -46.36 58.65
N THR A 2 15.95 -45.44 57.71
CA THR A 2 16.92 -45.09 56.67
C THR A 2 16.59 -43.69 56.11
N VAL A 3 17.44 -42.74 56.45
CA VAL A 3 17.85 -41.54 55.68
C VAL A 3 16.74 -40.86 54.85
N SER A 4 15.72 -40.33 55.53
CA SER A 4 14.73 -39.41 54.99
C SER A 4 14.66 -38.17 55.88
N GLU A 5 15.74 -37.39 55.97
CA GLU A 5 15.75 -36.16 56.80
C GLU A 5 16.82 -35.11 56.45
N LYS A 6 17.33 -35.07 55.21
CA LYS A 6 18.32 -34.06 54.79
C LYS A 6 18.04 -33.30 53.48
N ALA A 7 16.84 -33.41 52.92
CA ALA A 7 16.46 -32.66 51.71
C ALA A 7 15.27 -31.70 51.91
N GLY A 8 14.83 -31.48 53.17
CA GLY A 8 13.58 -30.77 53.47
C GLY A 8 13.70 -29.30 53.91
N HIS A 9 14.90 -28.70 53.99
CA HIS A 9 15.03 -27.40 54.67
C HIS A 9 15.98 -26.36 54.04
N LEU A 10 16.28 -26.43 52.74
CA LEU A 10 17.11 -25.41 52.08
C LEU A 10 16.64 -24.95 50.68
N LEU A 11 15.38 -25.20 50.30
CA LEU A 11 14.81 -24.72 49.02
C LEU A 11 13.43 -24.07 49.19
N LEU A 12 13.18 -23.47 50.36
CA LEU A 12 11.95 -22.71 50.65
C LEU A 12 12.22 -21.31 51.21
N GLN A 13 13.34 -20.70 50.81
CA GLN A 13 13.59 -19.27 51.00
C GLN A 13 14.38 -18.73 49.81
N THR A 14 13.68 -18.16 48.82
CA THR A 14 14.12 -17.02 47.97
C THR A 14 13.07 -16.68 46.91
N THR A 15 11.78 -16.77 47.25
CA THR A 15 10.80 -15.87 46.64
C THR A 15 10.80 -14.57 47.44
N ARG A 16 10.83 -13.44 46.72
CA ARG A 16 10.48 -12.08 47.17
C ARG A 16 11.60 -11.21 47.77
N ARG A 17 12.34 -10.54 46.88
CA ARG A 17 12.47 -9.06 46.83
C ARG A 17 13.35 -8.69 45.63
N ARG A 18 12.73 -8.47 44.46
CA ARG A 18 13.40 -7.72 43.39
C ARG A 18 13.63 -6.31 43.93
N SER A 19 14.90 -5.95 44.08
CA SER A 19 15.30 -4.68 44.68
C SER A 19 14.72 -3.51 43.86
N PRO A 20 14.10 -2.49 44.48
CA PRO A 20 13.52 -1.34 43.76
C PRO A 20 14.55 -0.62 42.86
N VAL A 21 15.84 -0.82 43.14
CA VAL A 21 16.98 -0.34 42.36
C VAL A 21 16.97 -0.89 40.92
N PHE A 22 16.60 -2.15 40.71
CA PHE A 22 16.58 -2.75 39.36
C PHE A 22 15.44 -2.20 38.50
N ILE A 23 14.29 -1.89 39.11
CA ILE A 23 13.17 -1.27 38.41
C ILE A 23 13.53 0.17 38.04
N LEU A 24 14.17 0.90 38.94
CA LEU A 24 14.63 2.27 38.68
C LEU A 24 15.68 2.31 37.56
N LEU A 25 16.66 1.39 37.57
CA LEU A 25 17.66 1.30 36.51
C LEU A 25 17.04 0.95 35.15
N ALA A 26 16.04 0.06 35.11
CA ALA A 26 15.33 -0.25 33.87
C ALA A 26 14.52 0.94 33.32
N LEU A 27 13.89 1.74 34.20
CA LEU A 27 13.18 2.95 33.81
C LEU A 27 14.12 4.05 33.31
N ILE A 28 15.28 4.23 33.94
CA ILE A 28 16.31 5.18 33.48
C ILE A 28 16.86 4.75 32.11
N LEU A 29 17.09 3.45 31.90
CA LEU A 29 17.54 2.92 30.61
C LEU A 29 16.50 3.17 29.51
N LEU A 30 15.20 3.02 29.82
CA LEU A 30 14.10 3.35 28.90
C LEU A 30 14.05 4.83 28.52
N ILE A 31 14.31 5.74 29.46
CA ILE A 31 14.35 7.19 29.20
C ILE A 31 15.56 7.59 28.34
N ILE A 32 16.70 6.90 28.52
CA ILE A 32 17.92 7.17 27.73
C ILE A 32 17.82 6.59 26.31
N ILE A 33 17.25 5.39 26.16
CA ILE A 33 17.11 4.72 24.86
C ILE A 33 15.95 5.31 24.05
N TYR A 34 14.95 5.88 24.71
CA TYR A 34 13.78 6.49 24.08
C TYR A 34 13.76 8.01 24.33
N PRO A 35 14.56 8.80 23.60
CA PRO A 35 14.46 10.25 23.73
C PRO A 35 13.07 10.66 23.26
N PHE A 36 12.24 11.06 24.21
CA PHE A 36 10.94 11.68 23.99
C PHE A 36 11.19 12.98 23.20
N ARG A 37 11.22 12.90 21.86
CA ARG A 37 11.25 14.07 20.99
C ARG A 37 9.88 14.73 21.07
N SER A 38 9.67 15.54 22.11
CA SER A 38 8.62 16.55 22.09
C SER A 38 9.00 17.60 21.06
N THR A 39 8.51 17.46 19.83
CA THR A 39 8.34 18.61 18.94
C THR A 39 7.21 19.45 19.51
N LEU A 40 7.54 20.31 20.48
CA LEU A 40 6.70 21.46 20.82
C LEU A 40 6.80 22.42 19.63
N LEU A 41 5.76 22.44 18.79
CA LEU A 41 5.54 23.53 17.84
C LEU A 41 5.20 24.80 18.64
N PRO A 42 5.85 25.95 18.39
CA PRO A 42 5.49 27.20 19.04
C PRO A 42 4.17 27.73 18.47
N THR A 43 3.11 27.68 19.28
CA THR A 43 1.86 28.39 19.02
C THR A 43 2.07 29.88 19.27
N THR A 44 2.33 30.65 18.23
CA THR A 44 2.11 32.10 18.25
C THR A 44 0.78 32.41 17.59
N ALA A 45 -0.28 32.48 18.40
CA ALA A 45 -1.49 33.18 18.04
C ALA A 45 -1.95 33.95 19.29
N THR A 46 -1.61 35.24 19.32
CA THR A 46 -2.13 36.20 20.29
C THR A 46 -3.63 36.37 20.05
N ALA A 47 -4.46 35.71 20.86
CA ALA A 47 -5.89 36.00 20.94
C ALA A 47 -6.09 37.14 21.96
N SER A 48 -6.57 38.28 21.46
CA SER A 48 -7.04 39.41 22.25
C SER A 48 -8.24 39.00 23.10
N ILE A 49 -8.14 39.19 24.41
CA ILE A 49 -9.20 38.99 25.39
C ILE A 49 -10.22 40.12 25.23
N ALA A 50 -11.48 39.78 24.96
CA ALA A 50 -12.62 40.66 25.17
C ALA A 50 -13.62 39.96 26.11
N ASN A 51 -14.07 40.70 27.13
CA ASN A 51 -14.87 40.22 28.25
C ASN A 51 -16.29 39.76 27.87
N PRO A 52 -16.92 38.89 28.68
CA PRO A 52 -18.25 38.36 28.44
C PRO A 52 -19.32 39.14 29.21
N THR A 53 -20.34 39.66 28.51
CA THR A 53 -21.67 39.86 29.09
C THR A 53 -22.72 39.79 28.00
N ASP A 54 -23.80 39.10 28.36
CA ASP A 54 -25.13 39.02 27.75
C ASP A 54 -25.44 37.76 26.93
N ALA A 55 -26.46 37.09 27.45
CA ALA A 55 -26.90 35.75 27.16
C ALA A 55 -28.03 35.72 26.12
N ILE A 56 -28.49 34.49 25.85
CA ILE A 56 -29.84 34.08 25.39
C ILE A 56 -29.94 33.69 23.90
N THR A 57 -29.84 32.36 23.71
CA THR A 57 -30.73 31.49 22.91
C THR A 57 -30.70 31.57 21.38
N THR A 58 -30.08 30.57 20.75
CA THR A 58 -30.68 29.62 19.77
C THR A 58 -29.60 28.64 19.31
N ASP A 59 -29.91 27.35 19.23
CA ASP A 59 -29.01 26.28 18.75
C ASP A 59 -28.37 26.62 17.39
N PRO A 60 -27.04 26.49 17.22
CA PRO A 60 -26.44 26.53 15.90
C PRO A 60 -26.52 25.14 15.27
N LYS A 61 -27.34 25.06 14.21
CA LYS A 61 -27.24 24.05 13.15
C LYS A 61 -25.78 23.97 12.68
N PRO A 62 -25.20 22.79 12.40
CA PRO A 62 -23.86 22.74 11.83
C PRO A 62 -23.90 23.32 10.42
N ASP A 63 -23.39 24.53 10.27
CA ASP A 63 -23.09 25.14 8.97
C ASP A 63 -21.99 24.34 8.29
N SER A 64 -22.40 23.43 7.41
CA SER A 64 -21.57 22.91 6.32
C SER A 64 -21.37 24.01 5.27
N GLN A 65 -20.65 25.08 5.63
CA GLN A 65 -20.19 26.08 4.67
C GLN A 65 -18.74 25.76 4.31
N PHE A 66 -18.57 24.84 3.34
CA PHE A 66 -17.34 24.81 2.56
C PHE A 66 -17.22 26.14 1.82
N PRO A 67 -16.10 26.89 1.94
CA PRO A 67 -15.93 28.12 1.19
C PRO A 67 -15.96 27.82 -0.31
N SER A 68 -16.84 28.51 -1.03
CA SER A 68 -17.05 28.46 -2.49
C SER A 68 -15.92 29.12 -3.29
N GLN A 69 -14.67 28.75 -3.02
CA GLN A 69 -13.57 28.94 -3.98
C GLN A 69 -13.52 27.69 -4.86
N PRO A 70 -13.32 27.77 -6.18
CA PRO A 70 -13.06 26.59 -6.99
C PRO A 70 -11.77 25.95 -6.46
N GLN A 71 -11.92 24.92 -5.62
CA GLN A 71 -10.80 24.20 -5.08
C GLN A 71 -10.08 23.52 -6.24
N LYS A 72 -8.77 23.70 -6.30
CA LYS A 72 -7.94 23.03 -7.29
C LYS A 72 -8.08 21.52 -7.07
N GLU A 73 -8.48 20.79 -8.10
CA GLU A 73 -8.54 19.34 -8.13
C GLU A 73 -7.39 18.76 -8.95
N SER A 74 -7.09 17.47 -8.75
CA SER A 74 -6.17 16.70 -9.58
C SER A 74 -6.52 16.83 -11.07
N PRO A 75 -5.57 17.17 -11.95
CA PRO A 75 -5.79 17.09 -13.38
C PRO A 75 -6.09 15.66 -13.82
N THR A 76 -7.21 15.46 -14.53
CA THR A 76 -7.56 14.15 -15.10
C THR A 76 -6.63 13.81 -16.27
N LEU A 77 -6.05 12.60 -16.23
CA LEU A 77 -5.27 12.00 -17.31
C LEU A 77 -6.03 10.77 -17.84
N PRO A 78 -6.48 10.76 -19.11
CA PRO A 78 -7.12 9.57 -19.67
C PRO A 78 -6.19 8.35 -19.64
N ALA A 79 -6.72 7.18 -19.27
CA ALA A 79 -5.95 5.94 -19.21
C ALA A 79 -5.23 5.63 -20.53
N ARG A 80 -5.90 5.84 -21.68
CA ARG A 80 -5.31 5.71 -23.02
C ARG A 80 -4.11 6.63 -23.24
N THR A 81 -4.13 7.85 -22.72
CA THR A 81 -2.99 8.76 -22.80
C THR A 81 -1.84 8.26 -21.93
N LEU A 82 -2.12 7.74 -20.73
CA LEU A 82 -1.10 7.14 -19.88
C LEU A 82 -0.41 5.94 -20.55
N LEU A 83 -1.17 5.05 -21.20
CA LEU A 83 -0.64 3.90 -21.95
C LEU A 83 0.35 4.29 -23.06
N THR A 84 0.21 5.50 -23.62
CA THR A 84 1.14 5.99 -24.67
C THR A 84 2.40 6.66 -24.14
N ARG A 85 2.51 6.91 -22.83
CA ARG A 85 3.70 7.52 -22.24
C ARG A 85 4.86 6.50 -22.16
N PRO A 86 6.12 6.94 -22.27
CA PRO A 86 7.24 6.06 -21.96
C PRO A 86 7.18 5.60 -20.50
N LEU A 87 7.84 4.49 -20.18
CA LEU A 87 7.96 4.01 -18.80
C LEU A 87 9.11 4.73 -18.08
N SER A 88 8.91 5.04 -16.80
CA SER A 88 9.96 5.67 -15.98
C SER A 88 11.09 4.69 -15.64
N HIS A 89 12.32 5.18 -15.76
CA HIS A 89 13.52 4.51 -15.29
C HIS A 89 13.89 4.87 -13.84
N ASP A 90 13.21 5.85 -13.23
CA ASP A 90 13.34 6.14 -11.81
C ASP A 90 12.61 5.06 -10.99
N LYS A 91 13.40 4.24 -10.29
CA LYS A 91 12.91 3.11 -9.49
C LYS A 91 12.79 3.42 -8.00
N THR A 92 13.00 4.67 -7.58
CA THR A 92 13.02 5.05 -6.16
C THR A 92 12.06 6.17 -5.79
N THR A 93 11.59 6.93 -6.77
CA THR A 93 10.60 8.00 -6.60
C THR A 93 9.20 7.49 -6.93
N ILE A 94 8.21 7.81 -6.10
CA ILE A 94 6.80 7.56 -6.42
C ILE A 94 6.34 8.70 -7.35
N PRO A 95 5.92 8.40 -8.59
CA PRO A 95 5.32 9.41 -9.46
C PRO A 95 3.95 9.81 -8.91
N LYS A 96 3.63 11.10 -8.97
CA LYS A 96 2.35 11.67 -8.53
C LYS A 96 1.21 11.31 -9.49
N ILE A 97 0.83 10.04 -9.49
CA ILE A 97 -0.28 9.48 -10.26
C ILE A 97 -1.24 8.77 -9.29
N ILE A 98 -2.53 9.03 -9.44
CA ILE A 98 -3.60 8.35 -8.72
C ILE A 98 -4.29 7.42 -9.70
N HIS A 99 -4.39 6.14 -9.34
CA HIS A 99 -5.11 5.12 -10.07
C HIS A 99 -6.37 4.74 -9.29
N GLN A 100 -7.52 4.84 -9.93
CA GLN A 100 -8.76 4.21 -9.46
C GLN A 100 -9.41 3.47 -10.61
N THR A 101 -10.27 2.50 -10.33
CA THR A 101 -10.97 1.78 -11.39
C THR A 101 -12.47 1.71 -11.10
N TRP A 102 -13.26 1.83 -12.16
CA TRP A 102 -14.71 1.74 -12.12
C TRP A 102 -15.21 0.93 -13.31
N PHE A 103 -16.13 0.02 -13.04
CA PHE A 103 -16.74 -0.83 -14.05
C PHE A 103 -18.25 -0.96 -13.77
N PRO A 104 -19.06 -1.27 -14.79
CA PRO A 104 -18.68 -1.34 -16.21
C PRO A 104 -18.46 0.05 -16.83
N ALA A 105 -17.69 0.11 -17.91
CA ALA A 105 -17.47 1.32 -18.70
C ALA A 105 -18.81 1.98 -19.09
N GLY A 106 -18.82 3.32 -19.06
CA GLY A 106 -20.02 4.11 -19.38
C GLY A 106 -21.13 4.08 -18.31
N SER A 107 -20.97 3.34 -17.21
CA SER A 107 -21.92 3.39 -16.09
C SER A 107 -21.66 4.59 -15.16
N ASN A 108 -22.73 5.05 -14.51
CA ASN A 108 -22.63 6.12 -13.53
C ASN A 108 -22.11 5.56 -12.20
N MET A 109 -20.99 6.13 -11.74
CA MET A 109 -20.50 5.96 -10.37
C MET A 109 -21.56 6.40 -9.36
N SER A 110 -21.67 5.71 -8.22
CA SER A 110 -22.63 6.09 -7.17
C SER A 110 -22.30 7.48 -6.60
N GLU A 111 -23.29 8.19 -6.06
CA GLU A 111 -23.09 9.52 -5.45
C GLU A 111 -22.08 9.48 -4.30
N SER A 112 -22.13 8.44 -3.47
CA SER A 112 -21.15 8.22 -2.40
C SER A 112 -19.73 8.04 -2.96
N ALA A 113 -19.57 7.20 -3.99
CA ALA A 113 -18.27 7.01 -4.64
C ALA A 113 -17.75 8.30 -5.30
N GLN A 114 -18.60 9.05 -5.99
CA GLN A 114 -18.23 10.36 -6.53
C GLN A 114 -17.75 11.32 -5.43
N THR A 115 -18.41 11.30 -4.26
CA THR A 115 -18.02 12.10 -3.10
C THR A 115 -16.64 11.71 -2.59
N TRP A 116 -16.36 10.42 -2.42
CA TRP A 116 -15.05 9.95 -1.95
C TRP A 116 -13.95 10.18 -2.97
N VAL A 117 -14.20 9.95 -4.26
CA VAL A 117 -13.27 10.31 -5.34
C VAL A 117 -12.95 11.80 -5.33
N ALA A 118 -13.94 12.66 -5.07
CA ALA A 118 -13.70 14.10 -4.97
C ALA A 118 -12.76 14.44 -3.80
N THR A 119 -12.87 13.75 -2.65
CA THR A 119 -11.91 13.95 -1.53
C THR A 119 -10.49 13.62 -1.94
N VAL A 120 -10.28 12.53 -2.68
CA VAL A 120 -8.96 12.13 -3.21
C VAL A 120 -8.44 13.21 -4.16
N LYS A 121 -9.23 13.60 -5.17
CA LYS A 121 -8.80 14.63 -6.14
C LYS A 121 -8.50 15.98 -5.49
N HIS A 122 -9.21 16.32 -4.41
CA HIS A 122 -8.99 17.55 -3.69
C HIS A 122 -7.68 17.53 -2.89
N HIS A 123 -7.44 16.47 -2.11
CA HIS A 123 -6.21 16.33 -1.31
C HIS A 123 -4.94 16.23 -2.15
N TYR A 124 -5.05 15.78 -3.40
CA TYR A 124 -3.93 15.50 -4.30
C TYR A 124 -3.99 16.37 -5.57
N SER A 125 -4.29 17.66 -5.42
CA SER A 125 -4.52 18.60 -6.54
C SER A 125 -3.37 18.81 -7.53
N ASP A 126 -2.16 18.36 -7.19
CA ASP A 126 -0.96 18.36 -8.02
C ASP A 126 -0.57 16.98 -8.57
N TRP A 127 -1.40 15.96 -8.35
CA TRP A 127 -1.25 14.60 -8.90
C TRP A 127 -2.13 14.42 -10.12
N GLU A 128 -1.68 13.61 -11.08
CA GLU A 128 -2.53 13.22 -12.22
C GLU A 128 -3.51 12.12 -11.80
N TYR A 129 -4.79 12.30 -12.12
CA TYR A 129 -5.84 11.35 -11.78
C TYR A 129 -6.22 10.49 -12.98
N VAL A 130 -6.11 9.17 -12.85
CA VAL A 130 -6.47 8.19 -13.88
C VAL A 130 -7.58 7.29 -13.38
N LEU A 131 -8.75 7.39 -14.02
CA LEU A 131 -9.83 6.43 -13.85
C LEU A 131 -9.75 5.39 -14.95
N TRP A 132 -9.65 4.12 -14.54
CA TRP A 132 -9.58 2.96 -15.41
C TRP A 132 -10.93 2.25 -15.46
N ASP A 133 -11.30 1.75 -16.64
CA ASP A 133 -12.48 0.92 -16.88
C ASP A 133 -12.08 -0.44 -17.45
N ASP A 134 -13.04 -1.33 -17.68
CA ASP A 134 -12.81 -2.67 -18.22
C ASP A 134 -12.11 -2.63 -19.60
N GLU A 135 -12.43 -1.67 -20.46
CA GLU A 135 -11.80 -1.53 -21.79
C GLU A 135 -10.33 -1.07 -21.71
N SER A 136 -10.03 -0.08 -20.87
CA SER A 136 -8.67 0.40 -20.67
C SER A 136 -7.81 -0.57 -19.88
N ASN A 137 -8.40 -1.37 -18.99
CA ASN A 137 -7.71 -2.46 -18.30
C ASN A 137 -7.37 -3.61 -19.23
N GLU A 138 -8.28 -4.05 -20.09
CA GLU A 138 -7.93 -5.04 -21.11
C GLU A 138 -6.83 -4.51 -22.04
N ALA A 139 -6.89 -3.23 -22.42
CA ALA A 139 -5.88 -2.62 -23.27
C ALA A 139 -4.50 -2.57 -22.62
N LEU A 140 -4.42 -2.23 -21.33
CA LEU A 140 -3.18 -2.30 -20.55
C LEU A 140 -2.54 -3.69 -20.65
N VAL A 141 -3.34 -4.74 -20.41
CA VAL A 141 -2.86 -6.12 -20.46
C VAL A 141 -2.47 -6.50 -21.88
N ARG A 142 -3.29 -6.18 -22.88
CA ARG A 142 -3.00 -6.49 -24.29
C ARG A 142 -1.72 -5.82 -24.79
N GLU A 143 -1.46 -4.58 -24.40
CA GLU A 143 -0.33 -3.79 -24.89
C GLU A 143 0.97 -4.10 -24.16
N HIS A 144 0.93 -4.30 -22.84
CA HIS A 144 2.14 -4.45 -22.03
C HIS A 144 2.35 -5.85 -21.43
N PHE A 145 1.31 -6.68 -21.37
CA PHE A 145 1.35 -8.04 -20.83
C PHE A 145 0.63 -9.04 -21.76
N PRO A 146 0.93 -9.07 -23.07
CA PRO A 146 0.17 -9.88 -24.05
C PRO A 146 0.18 -11.38 -23.72
N TRP A 147 1.21 -11.84 -23.01
CA TRP A 147 1.33 -13.21 -22.51
C TRP A 147 0.34 -13.57 -21.40
N PHE A 148 -0.19 -12.59 -20.68
CA PHE A 148 -1.19 -12.78 -19.63
C PHE A 148 -2.62 -12.58 -20.16
N LEU A 149 -2.78 -12.11 -21.41
CA LEU A 149 -4.07 -11.67 -21.94
C LEU A 149 -5.15 -12.76 -21.90
N GLU A 150 -4.82 -14.00 -22.29
CA GLU A 150 -5.78 -15.10 -22.26
C GLU A 150 -6.18 -15.48 -20.84
N THR A 151 -5.23 -15.50 -19.90
CA THR A 151 -5.50 -15.71 -18.47
C THR A 151 -6.41 -14.61 -17.93
N TYR A 152 -6.11 -13.35 -18.25
CA TYR A 152 -6.89 -12.19 -17.84
C TYR A 152 -8.33 -12.23 -18.36
N LYS A 153 -8.52 -12.58 -19.64
CA LYS A 153 -9.85 -12.76 -20.24
C LYS A 153 -10.61 -13.95 -19.65
N GLY A 154 -9.89 -15.00 -19.24
CA GLY A 154 -10.44 -16.18 -18.60
C GLY A 154 -10.92 -15.97 -17.16
N LEU A 155 -10.61 -14.83 -16.52
CA LEU A 155 -11.06 -14.53 -15.16
C LEU A 155 -12.61 -14.43 -15.09
N PRO A 156 -13.25 -14.95 -14.03
CA PRO A 156 -14.70 -15.16 -14.05
C PRO A 156 -15.53 -13.87 -13.89
N LYS A 157 -15.01 -12.85 -13.21
CA LYS A 157 -15.73 -11.58 -12.96
C LYS A 157 -14.84 -10.37 -13.27
N GLU A 158 -15.46 -9.22 -13.56
CA GLU A 158 -14.73 -7.95 -13.74
C GLU A 158 -13.93 -7.53 -12.51
N ILE A 159 -14.42 -7.84 -11.31
CA ILE A 159 -13.67 -7.55 -10.08
C ILE A 159 -12.35 -8.33 -10.04
N ASN A 160 -12.31 -9.57 -10.54
CA ASN A 160 -11.06 -10.34 -10.62
C ASN A 160 -10.06 -9.67 -11.59
N ARG A 161 -10.57 -9.13 -12.69
CA ARG A 161 -9.78 -8.38 -13.67
C ARG A 161 -9.24 -7.07 -13.07
N ALA A 162 -10.07 -6.32 -12.35
CA ALA A 162 -9.66 -5.11 -11.64
C ALA A 162 -8.62 -5.39 -10.54
N ASP A 163 -8.76 -6.51 -9.82
CA ASP A 163 -7.78 -7.01 -8.86
C ASP A 163 -6.41 -7.31 -9.48
N MET A 164 -6.37 -7.78 -10.72
CA MET A 164 -5.11 -7.95 -11.46
C MET A 164 -4.58 -6.63 -12.01
N ALA A 165 -5.45 -5.80 -12.59
CA ALA A 165 -5.08 -4.53 -13.21
C ALA A 165 -4.33 -3.59 -12.26
N ARG A 166 -4.72 -3.52 -10.99
CA ARG A 166 -4.03 -2.68 -9.98
C ARG A 166 -2.56 -3.05 -9.79
N ASN A 167 -2.20 -4.34 -9.90
CA ASN A 167 -0.81 -4.78 -9.85
C ASN A 167 -0.02 -4.31 -11.09
N PHE A 168 -0.65 -4.34 -12.26
CA PHE A 168 -0.04 -3.85 -13.50
C PHE A 168 0.20 -2.34 -13.48
N TYR A 169 -0.71 -1.54 -12.91
CA TYR A 169 -0.48 -0.10 -12.74
C TYR A 169 0.78 0.15 -11.90
N MET A 170 0.85 -0.49 -10.72
CA MET A 170 1.95 -0.31 -9.77
C MET A 170 3.29 -0.79 -10.37
N PHE A 171 3.28 -1.86 -11.17
CA PHE A 171 4.47 -2.33 -11.85
C PHE A 171 4.95 -1.40 -12.98
N LEU A 172 4.07 -0.95 -13.87
CA LEU A 172 4.49 -0.14 -15.03
C LEU A 172 4.69 1.34 -14.72
N PHE A 173 3.70 1.93 -14.05
CA PHE A 173 3.64 3.37 -13.84
C PHE A 173 4.02 3.76 -12.41
N GLY A 174 3.84 2.86 -11.45
CA GLY A 174 3.96 3.20 -10.03
C GLY A 174 2.81 4.11 -9.60
N GLY A 175 3.08 5.00 -8.65
CA GLY A 175 2.08 5.94 -8.12
C GLY A 175 1.32 5.36 -6.96
N MET A 176 0.06 5.75 -6.81
CA MET A 176 -0.84 5.31 -5.74
C MET A 176 -2.15 4.80 -6.33
N TYR A 177 -2.57 3.61 -5.92
CA TYR A 177 -3.89 3.06 -6.19
C TYR A 177 -4.76 3.14 -4.94
N ALA A 178 -6.04 3.47 -5.12
CA ALA A 178 -7.07 3.35 -4.10
C ALA A 178 -8.41 2.96 -4.73
N ASP A 179 -9.19 2.10 -4.08
CA ASP A 179 -10.56 1.79 -4.50
C ASP A 179 -11.42 3.07 -4.50
N VAL A 180 -12.45 3.15 -5.35
CA VAL A 180 -13.34 4.33 -5.44
C VAL A 180 -14.19 4.55 -4.19
N ASP A 181 -14.25 3.54 -3.31
CA ASP A 181 -14.89 3.62 -2.00
C ASP A 181 -13.96 4.05 -0.87
N THR A 182 -12.87 4.74 -1.22
CA THR A 182 -11.89 5.26 -0.29
C THR A 182 -11.97 6.78 -0.17
N GLU A 183 -12.17 7.27 1.05
CA GLU A 183 -12.08 8.70 1.40
C GLU A 183 -10.64 9.04 1.81
N ALA A 184 -10.10 10.11 1.23
CA ALA A 184 -8.84 10.70 1.66
C ALA A 184 -9.08 11.63 2.84
N LEU A 185 -8.35 11.41 3.93
CA LEU A 185 -8.49 12.17 5.18
C LEU A 185 -7.40 13.24 5.33
N ARG A 186 -6.23 13.03 4.72
CA ARG A 186 -5.10 13.98 4.69
C ARG A 186 -4.11 13.61 3.57
N PRO A 187 -3.22 14.54 3.16
CA PRO A 187 -2.16 14.24 2.20
C PRO A 187 -1.20 13.14 2.68
N ILE A 188 -0.84 12.22 1.79
CA ILE A 188 0.07 11.07 2.04
C ILE A 188 1.56 11.44 2.07
N ASP A 189 1.95 12.63 1.59
CA ASP A 189 3.34 13.06 1.47
C ASP A 189 4.18 12.81 2.74
N PRO A 190 3.70 13.10 3.96
CA PRO A 190 4.45 12.83 5.19
C PRO A 190 4.74 11.33 5.42
N LEU A 191 3.86 10.43 4.95
CA LEU A 191 4.07 8.99 5.06
C LEU A 191 5.28 8.56 4.23
N PHE A 192 5.32 8.95 2.96
CA PHE A 192 6.41 8.58 2.07
C PHE A 192 7.73 9.23 2.49
N ALA A 193 7.69 10.50 2.91
CA ALA A 193 8.85 11.19 3.46
C ALA A 193 9.44 10.47 4.69
N SER A 194 8.59 9.93 5.57
CA SER A 194 9.04 9.18 6.76
C SER A 194 9.76 7.86 6.44
N HIS A 195 9.58 7.34 5.21
CA HIS A 195 10.23 6.14 4.70
C HIS A 195 11.39 6.45 3.73
N GLU A 196 11.85 7.71 3.69
CA GLU A 196 12.87 8.21 2.75
C GLU A 196 12.48 8.02 1.27
N VAL A 197 11.19 8.08 0.95
CA VAL A 197 10.68 7.98 -0.43
C VAL A 197 10.25 9.36 -0.90
N SER A 198 10.78 9.78 -2.04
CA SER A 198 10.44 11.06 -2.65
C SER A 198 9.25 10.95 -3.60
N LEU A 199 8.59 12.09 -3.83
CA LEU A 199 7.50 12.25 -4.78
C LEU A 199 7.92 13.24 -5.86
N ALA A 200 7.57 12.95 -7.11
CA ALA A 200 7.79 13.87 -8.23
C ALA A 200 6.61 13.82 -9.21
N SER A 201 6.44 14.87 -10.02
CA SER A 201 5.44 14.82 -11.10
C SER A 201 5.76 13.65 -12.03
N HIS A 202 4.74 13.03 -12.63
CA HIS A 202 4.99 11.91 -13.53
C HIS A 202 5.95 12.29 -14.66
N LEU A 203 5.77 13.47 -15.27
CA LEU A 203 6.65 13.95 -16.35
C LEU A 203 8.11 14.11 -15.92
N ASP A 204 8.37 14.52 -14.68
CA ASP A 204 9.74 14.59 -14.15
C ASP A 204 10.35 13.19 -14.04
N THR A 205 9.58 12.21 -13.52
CA THR A 205 10.07 10.83 -13.41
C THR A 205 10.35 10.18 -14.77
N LEU A 206 9.65 10.58 -15.84
CA LEU A 206 9.91 10.12 -17.20
C LEU A 206 11.19 10.70 -17.80
N SER A 207 11.58 11.89 -17.35
CA SER A 207 12.74 12.64 -17.85
C SER A 207 14.01 12.35 -17.03
N SER A 208 13.85 11.83 -15.82
CA SER A 208 14.95 11.35 -14.99
C SER A 208 15.72 10.24 -15.71
N SER A 209 16.95 10.53 -16.13
CA SER A 209 17.87 9.46 -16.49
C SER A 209 18.10 8.58 -15.26
N SER A 210 18.33 7.28 -15.46
CA SER A 210 18.84 6.36 -14.44
C SER A 210 20.18 6.81 -13.81
N SER A 211 20.73 7.92 -14.30
CA SER A 211 21.99 8.57 -13.94
C SER A 211 21.81 9.93 -13.24
N SER A 212 20.74 10.14 -12.46
CA SER A 212 20.79 11.23 -11.47
C SER A 212 22.10 11.10 -10.68
N PRO A 213 22.96 12.13 -10.68
CA PRO A 213 24.34 11.99 -10.26
C PRO A 213 24.36 11.47 -8.83
N ILE A 214 25.30 10.56 -8.61
CA ILE A 214 25.73 10.03 -7.32
C ILE A 214 26.14 11.22 -6.43
N THR A 215 25.18 11.97 -5.89
CA THR A 215 25.41 13.05 -4.92
C THR A 215 25.24 12.54 -3.49
N ASN A 216 24.73 11.31 -3.34
CA ASN A 216 24.78 10.53 -2.10
C ASN A 216 25.66 9.29 -2.32
N ALA A 217 26.94 9.51 -2.61
CA ALA A 217 27.95 8.46 -2.61
C ALA A 217 27.95 7.76 -1.23
N GLY A 218 27.26 6.61 -1.13
CA GLY A 218 27.27 5.76 0.07
C GLY A 218 25.91 5.29 0.61
N LYS A 219 24.76 5.82 0.15
CA LYS A 219 23.45 5.24 0.52
C LYS A 219 23.01 4.21 -0.52
N SER A 220 22.79 2.96 -0.08
CA SER A 220 22.12 1.94 -0.90
C SER A 220 20.74 2.46 -1.30
N GLN A 221 20.45 2.50 -2.60
CA GLN A 221 19.12 2.86 -3.09
C GLN A 221 18.17 1.69 -2.81
N VAL A 222 17.00 2.00 -2.24
CA VAL A 222 15.99 0.99 -1.96
C VAL A 222 14.66 1.40 -2.57
N GLN A 223 14.13 0.56 -3.45
CA GLN A 223 12.78 0.68 -3.99
C GLN A 223 11.76 0.22 -2.95
N ARG A 224 10.77 1.06 -2.62
CA ARG A 224 9.78 0.75 -1.57
C ARG A 224 8.38 0.64 -2.14
N ALA A 225 7.75 -0.51 -1.95
CA ALA A 225 6.31 -0.67 -2.14
C ALA A 225 5.58 -0.58 -0.81
N PHE A 226 4.34 -0.10 -0.83
CA PHE A 226 3.50 0.14 0.34
C PHE A 226 2.15 -0.55 0.17
N MET A 227 1.70 -1.21 1.24
CA MET A 227 0.35 -1.76 1.35
C MET A 227 -0.23 -1.45 2.73
N GLY A 228 -1.55 -1.36 2.82
CA GLY A 228 -2.25 -1.23 4.09
C GLY A 228 -2.22 -2.52 4.92
N ARG A 229 -2.92 -2.48 6.06
CA ARG A 229 -3.22 -3.65 6.88
C ARG A 229 -4.67 -3.55 7.35
N MET A 230 -5.37 -4.67 7.37
CA MET A 230 -6.79 -4.75 7.68
C MET A 230 -7.02 -5.44 9.02
N ALA A 231 -6.57 -6.69 9.18
CA ALA A 231 -6.76 -7.41 10.43
C ALA A 231 -5.91 -6.87 11.59
N HIS A 232 -6.33 -7.17 12.82
CA HIS A 232 -5.58 -6.81 14.04
C HIS A 232 -4.35 -7.69 14.23
N THR A 233 -4.32 -8.85 13.58
CA THR A 233 -3.16 -9.73 13.61
C THR A 233 -1.97 -9.09 12.90
N LEU A 234 -0.79 -9.33 13.47
CA LEU A 234 0.47 -8.94 12.83
C LEU A 234 0.93 -9.95 11.78
N ASP A 235 0.33 -11.14 11.77
CA ASP A 235 0.60 -12.21 10.82
C ASP A 235 -0.02 -11.88 9.45
N PRO A 236 0.79 -11.72 8.38
CA PRO A 236 0.26 -11.45 7.04
C PRO A 236 -0.58 -12.60 6.48
N GLU A 237 -0.43 -13.84 6.98
CA GLU A 237 -1.28 -14.99 6.58
C GLU A 237 -2.62 -15.02 7.31
N GLY A 238 -2.86 -14.09 8.24
CA GLY A 238 -4.16 -13.95 8.89
C GLY A 238 -5.28 -13.69 7.89
N LEU A 239 -6.47 -14.23 8.17
CA LEU A 239 -7.64 -14.04 7.32
C LEU A 239 -7.94 -12.53 7.15
N GLY A 240 -7.92 -12.05 5.90
CA GLY A 240 -8.14 -10.64 5.60
C GLY A 240 -7.09 -9.72 6.24
N ALA A 241 -5.85 -10.18 6.43
CA ALA A 241 -4.83 -9.36 7.09
C ALA A 241 -4.37 -8.19 6.22
N ILE A 242 -4.26 -8.36 4.91
CA ILE A 242 -3.70 -7.36 4.00
C ILE A 242 -4.72 -7.02 2.92
N PRO A 243 -5.16 -5.75 2.82
CA PRO A 243 -6.06 -5.32 1.74
C PRO A 243 -5.31 -5.24 0.41
N ASN A 244 -6.03 -5.36 -0.71
CA ASN A 244 -5.56 -4.94 -2.03
C ASN A 244 -6.19 -3.61 -2.49
N GLY A 245 -7.02 -2.97 -1.65
CA GLY A 245 -7.76 -1.74 -1.98
C GLY A 245 -6.96 -0.44 -1.89
N TRP A 246 -5.71 -0.48 -1.40
CA TRP A 246 -4.80 0.66 -1.38
C TRP A 246 -3.36 0.18 -1.54
N MET A 247 -2.61 0.80 -2.45
CA MET A 247 -1.23 0.42 -2.81
C MET A 247 -0.45 1.66 -3.23
N ALA A 248 0.88 1.66 -3.03
CA ALA A 248 1.74 2.66 -3.66
C ALA A 248 3.16 2.14 -3.89
N SER A 249 3.82 2.55 -4.97
CA SER A 249 5.25 2.26 -5.20
C SER A 249 5.84 3.11 -6.32
N PRO A 250 7.18 3.24 -6.40
CA PRO A 250 7.86 3.50 -7.66
C PRO A 250 7.56 2.37 -8.66
N PRO A 251 7.66 2.63 -9.98
CA PRO A 251 7.44 1.60 -10.99
C PRO A 251 8.51 0.50 -10.94
N GLY A 252 8.12 -0.74 -11.19
CA GLY A 252 9.01 -1.89 -11.36
C GLY A 252 9.27 -2.71 -10.10
N HIS A 253 8.62 -2.42 -8.97
CA HIS A 253 8.82 -3.20 -7.75
C HIS A 253 8.38 -4.66 -7.96
N PRO A 254 9.25 -5.66 -7.70
CA PRO A 254 9.02 -7.05 -8.13
C PRO A 254 7.83 -7.73 -7.44
N PHE A 255 7.46 -7.28 -6.25
CA PHE A 255 6.30 -7.80 -5.53
C PHE A 255 5.01 -7.82 -6.38
N TRP A 256 4.77 -6.79 -7.20
CA TRP A 256 3.53 -6.68 -8.00
C TRP A 256 3.39 -7.76 -9.08
N LEU A 257 4.45 -8.53 -9.34
CA LEU A 257 4.43 -9.63 -10.29
C LEU A 257 4.09 -10.96 -9.61
N LEU A 258 4.22 -11.06 -8.29
CA LEU A 258 3.87 -12.27 -7.54
C LEU A 258 2.37 -12.61 -7.66
N PRO A 259 1.41 -11.68 -7.49
CA PRO A 259 -0.01 -11.99 -7.70
C PRO A 259 -0.31 -12.43 -9.13
N VAL A 260 0.30 -11.78 -10.12
CA VAL A 260 0.12 -12.09 -11.54
C VAL A 260 0.60 -13.51 -11.84
N LEU A 261 1.78 -13.87 -11.35
CA LEU A 261 2.35 -15.20 -11.49
C LEU A 261 1.52 -16.27 -10.78
N SER A 262 1.07 -15.99 -9.56
CA SER A 262 0.21 -16.89 -8.80
C SER A 262 -1.07 -17.25 -9.56
N VAL A 263 -1.70 -16.25 -10.19
CA VAL A 263 -2.89 -16.46 -11.04
C VAL A 263 -2.54 -17.17 -12.35
N LEU A 264 -1.38 -16.89 -12.94
CA LEU A 264 -0.95 -17.60 -14.15
C LEU A 264 -0.74 -19.10 -13.88
N GLU A 265 -0.13 -19.44 -12.75
CA GLU A 265 0.17 -20.82 -12.34
C GLU A 265 -1.08 -21.56 -11.84
N ASN A 266 -2.00 -20.86 -11.18
CA ASN A 266 -3.25 -21.42 -10.67
C ASN A 266 -4.46 -20.50 -10.94
N PRO A 267 -4.95 -20.43 -12.19
CA PRO A 267 -5.95 -19.45 -12.62
C PRO A 267 -7.34 -19.66 -12.00
N LYS A 268 -7.57 -20.77 -11.30
CA LYS A 268 -8.82 -21.06 -10.61
C LYS A 268 -8.77 -20.75 -9.11
N GLY A 269 -7.57 -20.59 -8.52
CA GLY A 269 -7.41 -20.38 -7.07
C GLY A 269 -8.26 -21.35 -6.24
N ASP A 270 -9.00 -20.80 -5.28
CA ASP A 270 -10.06 -21.50 -4.53
C ASP A 270 -11.48 -21.26 -5.10
N GLY A 271 -11.60 -20.52 -6.20
CA GLY A 271 -12.85 -20.14 -6.85
C GLY A 271 -13.54 -18.89 -6.29
N SER A 272 -13.06 -18.33 -5.18
CA SER A 272 -13.56 -17.06 -4.61
C SER A 272 -12.85 -15.86 -5.23
N VAL A 273 -13.44 -14.65 -5.17
CA VAL A 273 -12.76 -13.46 -5.69
C VAL A 273 -11.51 -13.17 -4.85
N GLU A 274 -11.65 -13.26 -3.54
CA GLU A 274 -10.63 -12.97 -2.56
C GLU A 274 -9.44 -13.94 -2.64
N GLY A 275 -9.72 -15.23 -2.80
CA GLY A 275 -8.71 -16.29 -2.89
C GLY A 275 -8.17 -16.56 -4.30
N MET A 276 -8.75 -15.94 -5.34
CA MET A 276 -8.18 -15.96 -6.69
C MET A 276 -7.32 -14.76 -7.00
N THR A 277 -7.81 -13.55 -6.71
CA THR A 277 -7.19 -12.30 -7.17
C THR A 277 -7.18 -11.21 -6.10
N GLY A 278 -8.03 -11.34 -5.08
CA GLY A 278 -8.24 -10.34 -4.05
C GLY A 278 -7.30 -10.46 -2.84
N PRO A 279 -7.72 -9.98 -1.66
CA PRO A 279 -6.89 -9.97 -0.45
C PRO A 279 -6.39 -11.34 0.04
N GLY A 280 -7.13 -12.43 -0.25
CA GLY A 280 -6.84 -13.77 0.27
C GLY A 280 -5.53 -14.36 -0.23
N ILE A 281 -5.08 -13.99 -1.43
CA ILE A 281 -3.80 -14.48 -1.98
C ILE A 281 -2.59 -13.72 -1.44
N LEU A 282 -2.77 -12.52 -0.86
CA LEU A 282 -1.63 -11.65 -0.52
C LEU A 282 -0.77 -12.18 0.63
N GLY A 283 -1.37 -12.81 1.64
CA GLY A 283 -0.63 -13.34 2.79
C GLY A 283 0.49 -14.31 2.40
N PRO A 284 0.16 -15.41 1.69
CA PRO A 284 1.17 -16.34 1.19
C PRO A 284 2.24 -15.69 0.30
N LEU A 285 1.86 -14.76 -0.59
CA LEU A 285 2.80 -14.09 -1.49
C LEU A 285 3.75 -13.13 -0.76
N ILE A 286 3.28 -12.46 0.28
CA ILE A 286 4.11 -11.61 1.15
C ILE A 286 5.15 -12.46 1.90
N LYS A 287 4.76 -13.66 2.36
CA LYS A 287 5.68 -14.59 2.99
C LYS A 287 6.72 -15.11 2.01
N GLU A 288 6.33 -15.47 0.79
CA GLU A 288 7.25 -15.83 -0.31
C GLU A 288 8.23 -14.68 -0.58
N TYR A 289 7.73 -13.44 -0.68
CA TYR A 289 8.55 -12.24 -0.86
C TYR A 289 9.61 -12.10 0.24
N PHE A 290 9.22 -12.17 1.52
CA PHE A 290 10.19 -12.03 2.62
C PHE A 290 11.13 -13.23 2.75
N ALA A 291 10.70 -14.44 2.40
CA ALA A 291 11.56 -15.61 2.35
C ALA A 291 12.66 -15.42 1.29
N SER A 292 12.30 -14.98 0.09
CA SER A 292 13.25 -14.72 -1.01
C SER A 292 14.27 -13.62 -0.68
N ALA A 293 13.87 -12.62 0.11
CA ALA A 293 14.76 -11.55 0.56
C ALA A 293 15.78 -12.03 1.62
N SER A 294 15.46 -13.10 2.36
CA SER A 294 16.29 -13.61 3.46
C SER A 294 17.36 -14.63 3.03
N THR A 295 17.18 -15.29 1.89
CA THR A 295 18.04 -16.41 1.49
C THR A 295 19.37 -16.00 0.88
N GLY A 296 19.56 -14.74 0.47
CA GLY A 296 20.87 -14.18 0.03
C GLY A 296 21.55 -14.86 -1.16
N SER A 297 21.06 -16.01 -1.61
CA SER A 297 21.53 -16.78 -2.75
C SER A 297 20.41 -16.89 -3.78
N ASP A 298 20.78 -16.79 -5.05
CA ASP A 298 19.94 -16.77 -6.25
C ASP A 298 19.37 -15.40 -6.61
N GLY A 299 20.28 -14.49 -6.98
CA GLY A 299 20.03 -13.63 -8.13
C GLY A 299 18.80 -12.72 -8.07
N GLY A 300 18.40 -12.18 -6.92
CA GLY A 300 17.30 -11.22 -6.81
C GLY A 300 15.91 -11.78 -7.18
N LEU A 301 14.88 -11.41 -6.41
CA LEU A 301 13.49 -11.85 -6.65
C LEU A 301 13.07 -11.61 -8.11
N LEU A 302 13.43 -10.45 -8.69
CA LEU A 302 13.08 -10.13 -10.08
C LEU A 302 13.65 -11.13 -11.09
N ARG A 303 14.91 -11.63 -10.93
CA ARG A 303 15.44 -12.63 -11.88
C ARG A 303 14.74 -13.98 -11.70
N GLN A 304 14.37 -14.35 -10.48
CA GLN A 304 13.60 -15.57 -10.22
C GLN A 304 12.21 -15.52 -10.90
N LEU A 305 11.51 -14.39 -10.78
CA LEU A 305 10.23 -14.18 -11.45
C LEU A 305 10.39 -14.16 -12.97
N CYS A 306 11.46 -13.56 -13.47
CA CYS A 306 11.83 -13.60 -14.87
C CYS A 306 11.94 -15.01 -15.43
N ARG A 307 12.66 -15.88 -14.72
CA ARG A 307 12.84 -17.28 -15.12
C ARG A 307 11.51 -18.02 -15.19
N ARG A 308 10.69 -17.93 -14.13
CA ARG A 308 9.36 -18.59 -14.05
C ARG A 308 8.46 -18.19 -15.23
N ILE A 309 8.41 -16.91 -15.57
CA ILE A 309 7.59 -16.43 -16.68
C ILE A 309 8.06 -17.01 -18.03
N ARG A 310 9.36 -17.04 -18.28
CA ARG A 310 9.91 -17.58 -19.55
C ARG A 310 9.64 -19.07 -19.69
N GLU A 311 9.72 -19.81 -18.60
CA GLU A 311 9.36 -21.23 -18.53
C GLU A 311 7.88 -21.43 -18.87
N LEU A 312 6.99 -20.64 -18.25
CA LEU A 312 5.54 -20.69 -18.50
C LEU A 312 5.18 -20.30 -19.94
N SER A 313 5.97 -19.43 -20.59
CA SER A 313 5.76 -19.07 -21.98
C SER A 313 6.34 -20.05 -23.00
N GLY A 314 6.85 -21.21 -22.56
CA GLY A 314 7.42 -22.24 -23.43
C GLY A 314 8.65 -21.76 -24.22
N GLY A 315 9.43 -20.82 -23.67
CA GLY A 315 10.60 -20.25 -24.34
C GLY A 315 10.29 -19.36 -25.55
N SER A 316 9.01 -19.09 -25.84
CA SER A 316 8.61 -18.16 -26.90
C SER A 316 9.13 -16.74 -26.59
N ALA A 317 9.69 -16.09 -27.61
CA ALA A 317 10.13 -14.70 -27.56
C ALA A 317 8.92 -13.76 -27.54
N GLY A 318 8.11 -13.81 -26.48
CA GLY A 318 7.24 -12.71 -26.11
C GLY A 318 8.07 -11.45 -25.87
N ASP A 319 7.44 -10.27 -26.00
CA ASP A 319 8.07 -9.02 -25.62
C ASP A 319 8.12 -8.91 -24.09
N TRP A 320 9.10 -9.59 -23.50
CA TRP A 320 9.37 -9.58 -22.06
C TRP A 320 10.24 -8.39 -21.65
N SER A 321 10.63 -7.53 -22.58
CA SER A 321 11.68 -6.52 -22.36
C SER A 321 11.34 -5.51 -21.26
N SER A 322 10.04 -5.23 -21.08
CA SER A 322 9.54 -4.33 -20.04
C SER A 322 9.54 -4.95 -18.64
N PHE A 323 9.62 -6.29 -18.54
CA PHE A 323 9.52 -7.08 -17.32
C PHE A 323 10.86 -7.73 -16.93
N CYS A 324 11.60 -8.24 -17.93
CA CYS A 324 12.96 -8.76 -17.84
C CYS A 324 13.89 -7.92 -18.73
N PRO A 325 14.30 -6.72 -18.28
CA PRO A 325 15.19 -5.88 -19.06
C PRO A 325 16.48 -6.62 -19.38
N ARG A 326 16.93 -6.54 -20.64
CA ARG A 326 18.27 -6.97 -21.02
C ARG A 326 19.29 -6.00 -20.42
N THR A 327 20.43 -6.51 -20.00
CA THR A 327 21.56 -5.67 -19.60
C THR A 327 22.02 -4.81 -20.78
N GLU A 328 22.77 -3.72 -20.50
CA GLU A 328 23.28 -2.78 -21.52
C GLU A 328 24.09 -3.46 -22.65
N HIS A 329 24.57 -4.68 -22.42
CA HIS A 329 25.36 -5.46 -23.36
C HIS A 329 24.51 -6.43 -24.20
N GLY A 330 23.18 -6.33 -24.16
CA GLY A 330 22.26 -7.20 -24.91
C GLY A 330 22.05 -8.57 -24.29
N HIS A 331 22.69 -8.85 -23.15
CA HIS A 331 22.60 -10.09 -22.40
C HIS A 331 21.35 -10.12 -21.52
N SER A 332 20.69 -11.27 -21.42
CA SER A 332 19.55 -11.43 -20.50
C SER A 332 20.03 -11.36 -19.04
N LEU A 333 19.15 -11.01 -18.10
CA LEU A 333 19.45 -11.00 -16.66
C LEU A 333 20.02 -12.35 -16.13
N GLU A 334 19.86 -13.42 -16.92
CA GLU A 334 20.31 -14.78 -16.64
C GLU A 334 21.70 -15.08 -17.23
N ASP A 335 22.15 -14.37 -18.27
CA ASP A 335 23.46 -14.65 -18.90
C ASP A 335 24.65 -14.35 -17.96
N TYR A 336 24.36 -13.70 -16.83
CA TYR A 336 25.27 -13.51 -15.70
C TYR A 336 25.07 -14.61 -14.64
N GLU A 337 25.08 -15.88 -15.06
CA GLU A 337 25.10 -17.03 -14.14
C GLU A 337 26.40 -17.11 -13.31
N ASP A 338 27.44 -16.36 -13.71
CA ASP A 338 28.78 -16.37 -13.09
C ASP A 338 29.29 -14.98 -12.61
N ALA A 339 28.47 -13.92 -12.64
CA ALA A 339 28.89 -12.67 -11.99
C ALA A 339 28.91 -12.87 -10.48
N LYS A 340 30.11 -13.08 -9.94
CA LYS A 340 30.38 -12.86 -8.51
C LYS A 340 29.71 -11.56 -8.09
N ASP A 341 28.88 -11.66 -7.05
CA ASP A 341 28.28 -10.54 -6.32
C ASP A 341 29.17 -9.29 -6.39
N GLY A 342 28.66 -8.22 -7.00
CA GLY A 342 29.26 -6.88 -6.85
C GLY A 342 29.59 -6.06 -8.09
N GLN A 343 29.12 -6.38 -9.30
CA GLN A 343 29.39 -5.52 -10.49
C GLN A 343 28.19 -4.97 -11.25
N ALA A 344 26.96 -5.28 -10.85
CA ALA A 344 25.81 -4.42 -11.13
C ALA A 344 25.23 -4.00 -9.77
N GLY A 345 25.13 -2.70 -9.50
CA GLY A 345 24.55 -2.18 -8.25
C GLY A 345 23.08 -2.56 -8.17
N GLU A 346 22.79 -3.75 -7.64
CA GLU A 346 21.45 -4.29 -7.56
C GLU A 346 20.62 -3.44 -6.59
N LEU A 347 19.59 -2.77 -7.14
CA LEU A 347 18.66 -1.96 -6.38
C LEU A 347 17.96 -2.85 -5.36
N ALA A 348 18.14 -2.57 -4.06
CA ALA A 348 17.42 -3.29 -3.03
C ALA A 348 15.92 -2.96 -3.11
N HIS A 349 15.06 -3.89 -2.70
CA HIS A 349 13.62 -3.67 -2.65
C HIS A 349 13.04 -3.97 -1.27
N ALA A 350 12.02 -3.23 -0.85
CA ALA A 350 11.36 -3.37 0.44
C ALA A 350 9.85 -3.23 0.31
N LEU A 351 9.11 -4.20 0.86
CA LEU A 351 7.67 -4.11 1.00
C LEU A 351 7.33 -3.61 2.41
N ILE A 352 6.67 -2.46 2.47
CA ILE A 352 6.26 -1.80 3.71
C ILE A 352 4.77 -2.09 3.94
N LEU A 353 4.49 -2.86 4.99
CA LEU A 353 3.14 -3.08 5.47
C LEU A 353 2.82 -2.04 6.53
N LEU A 354 1.95 -1.11 6.19
CA LEU A 354 1.58 0.01 7.06
C LEU A 354 0.80 -0.47 8.29
N PRO A 355 0.91 0.23 9.43
CA PRO A 355 -0.02 0.07 10.52
C PRO A 355 -1.46 0.23 10.02
N ARG A 356 -2.36 -0.59 10.55
CA ARG A 356 -3.80 -0.57 10.23
C ARG A 356 -4.40 0.82 10.44
N GLU A 357 -3.83 1.59 11.35
CA GLU A 357 -4.29 2.92 11.70
C GLU A 357 -3.94 4.02 10.69
N GLN A 358 -3.11 3.72 9.68
CA GLN A 358 -2.71 4.70 8.67
C GLN A 358 -3.53 4.61 7.40
N ILE A 359 -3.80 3.38 6.95
CA ILE A 359 -4.71 3.07 5.86
C ILE A 359 -5.72 2.15 6.51
N TYR A 360 -6.94 2.64 6.76
CA TYR A 360 -7.97 1.88 7.46
C TYR A 360 -8.92 1.19 6.48
N PRO A 361 -8.62 -0.05 6.05
CA PRO A 361 -9.65 -0.98 5.71
C PRO A 361 -10.17 -1.58 7.02
N PHE A 362 -11.46 -1.45 7.24
CA PHE A 362 -12.15 -2.15 8.31
C PHE A 362 -11.92 -3.69 8.24
N SER A 363 -11.71 -4.39 9.37
CA SER A 363 -11.55 -5.86 9.39
C SER A 363 -12.85 -6.60 9.69
N TRP A 364 -13.36 -7.32 8.68
CA TRP A 364 -14.51 -8.24 8.82
C TRP A 364 -14.29 -9.37 9.82
N ALA A 365 -13.04 -9.68 10.15
CA ALA A 365 -12.70 -10.77 11.06
C ALA A 365 -12.78 -10.35 12.54
N ASP A 366 -12.35 -9.13 12.86
CA ASP A 366 -11.98 -8.80 14.25
C ASP A 366 -12.73 -7.59 14.83
N ASP A 367 -13.30 -6.72 13.99
CA ASP A 367 -13.90 -5.47 14.46
C ASP A 367 -15.44 -5.59 14.74
N GLY A 368 -16.05 -6.77 14.51
CA GLY A 368 -17.44 -7.09 14.85
C GLY A 368 -18.49 -6.56 13.86
N ASP A 369 -19.73 -6.32 14.34
CA ASP A 369 -20.79 -5.73 13.50
C ASP A 369 -20.51 -4.24 13.26
N VAL A 370 -20.12 -3.93 12.03
CA VAL A 370 -19.85 -2.56 11.57
C VAL A 370 -20.67 -2.18 10.36
N LYS A 371 -21.93 -2.59 10.32
CA LYS A 371 -22.85 -2.11 9.28
C LYS A 371 -22.77 -0.59 9.11
N VAL A 372 -22.43 0.18 10.14
CA VAL A 372 -22.18 1.61 10.02
C VAL A 372 -21.09 2.01 9.00
N CYS A 373 -20.10 1.15 8.76
CA CYS A 373 -19.00 1.34 7.82
C CYS A 373 -19.22 0.70 6.44
N LEU A 374 -20.25 -0.14 6.28
CA LEU A 374 -20.53 -0.84 5.02
C LEU A 374 -21.32 0.07 4.07
N GLY A 375 -20.64 0.70 3.12
CA GLY A 375 -21.18 1.61 2.10
C GLY A 375 -21.99 0.93 0.99
N ALA A 376 -22.36 -0.34 1.15
CA ALA A 376 -23.21 -1.05 0.21
C ALA A 376 -24.57 -0.33 0.05
N LYS A 377 -25.05 -0.22 -1.20
CA LYS A 377 -26.31 0.49 -1.52
C LYS A 377 -27.53 -0.02 -0.74
N SER A 378 -27.56 -1.29 -0.39
CA SER A 378 -28.66 -1.93 0.36
C SER A 378 -28.62 -1.64 1.86
N ASN A 379 -27.53 -1.05 2.37
CA ASN A 379 -27.33 -0.90 3.79
C ASN A 379 -27.79 0.48 4.30
N ALA A 380 -29.00 0.51 4.86
CA ALA A 380 -29.58 1.72 5.45
C ALA A 380 -28.87 2.20 6.73
N LEU A 381 -27.98 1.40 7.33
CA LEU A 381 -27.24 1.77 8.54
C LEU A 381 -25.91 2.48 8.24
N PHE A 382 -25.52 2.59 6.98
CA PHE A 382 -24.28 3.24 6.59
C PHE A 382 -24.27 4.72 7.00
N ASP A 383 -23.22 5.13 7.72
CA ASP A 383 -22.97 6.52 8.10
C ASP A 383 -21.44 6.73 8.11
N PRO A 384 -20.88 7.50 7.14
CA PRO A 384 -19.44 7.70 7.03
C PRO A 384 -18.83 8.42 8.24
N GLU A 385 -19.58 9.32 8.88
CA GLU A 385 -19.12 10.05 10.06
C GLU A 385 -19.14 9.18 11.31
N ALA A 386 -20.18 8.36 11.49
CA ALA A 386 -20.22 7.39 12.57
C ALA A 386 -19.16 6.29 12.37
N CYS A 387 -18.88 5.88 11.13
CA CYS A 387 -17.78 4.99 10.82
C CYS A 387 -16.43 5.60 11.20
N LYS A 388 -16.14 6.86 10.81
CA LYS A 388 -14.91 7.56 11.19
C LYS A 388 -14.72 7.64 12.71
N ARG A 389 -15.78 7.94 13.46
CA ARG A 389 -15.77 7.91 14.94
C ARG A 389 -15.49 6.52 15.50
N ARG A 390 -16.13 5.48 14.94
CA ARG A 390 -15.95 4.08 15.36
C ARG A 390 -14.54 3.56 15.10
N MET A 391 -13.93 3.97 13.98
CA MET A 391 -12.56 3.65 13.61
C MET A 391 -11.53 4.55 14.30
N ARG A 392 -11.97 5.66 14.91
CA ARG A 392 -11.14 6.64 15.61
C ARG A 392 -10.08 7.25 14.70
N VAL A 393 -10.44 7.57 13.45
CA VAL A 393 -9.49 8.08 12.45
C VAL A 393 -8.78 9.37 12.88
N ASP A 394 -9.40 10.17 13.75
CA ASP A 394 -8.79 11.40 14.29
C ASP A 394 -7.77 11.13 15.40
N ALA A 395 -7.81 9.95 16.03
CA ALA A 395 -6.88 9.57 17.10
C ALA A 395 -5.52 9.10 16.56
N TRP A 396 -5.39 8.95 15.24
CA TRP A 396 -4.23 8.39 14.56
C TRP A 396 -3.85 9.22 13.32
N PRO A 397 -2.63 9.06 12.78
CA PRO A 397 -2.25 9.66 11.51
C PRO A 397 -2.88 8.92 10.32
N SER A 398 -4.20 8.85 10.28
CA SER A 398 -5.00 8.16 9.27
C SER A 398 -5.00 8.96 7.97
N TYR A 399 -4.55 8.35 6.89
CA TYR A 399 -4.51 8.95 5.56
C TYR A 399 -5.75 8.63 4.75
N PHE A 400 -6.27 7.41 4.89
CA PHE A 400 -7.41 6.93 4.14
C PHE A 400 -8.32 6.06 5.00
N ILE A 401 -9.60 6.09 4.69
CA ILE A 401 -10.61 5.15 5.20
C ILE A 401 -11.40 4.59 4.01
N THR A 402 -11.63 3.28 4.01
CA THR A 402 -12.38 2.58 2.95
C THR A 402 -13.74 2.13 3.47
N TYR A 403 -14.80 2.42 2.70
CA TYR A 403 -16.19 2.19 3.10
C TYR A 403 -16.83 0.94 2.48
N CYS A 404 -16.04 -0.02 1.97
CA CYS A 404 -16.49 -1.31 1.43
C CYS A 404 -17.90 -1.31 0.82
N THR A 405 -17.98 -1.00 -0.46
CA THR A 405 -19.23 -0.91 -1.21
C THR A 405 -19.68 -2.24 -1.83
N HIS A 406 -18.78 -3.23 -1.83
CA HIS A 406 -19.01 -4.55 -2.40
C HIS A 406 -19.10 -5.59 -1.28
N THR A 407 -20.25 -6.26 -1.18
CA THR A 407 -20.32 -7.59 -0.55
C THR A 407 -19.92 -8.61 -1.63
N TRP A 408 -18.84 -9.34 -1.39
CA TRP A 408 -18.25 -10.30 -2.34
C TRP A 408 -19.21 -11.41 -2.78
#